data_AF-A0A8C6UVX8-F1
#
_entry.id   AF-A0A8C6UVX8-F1
#
_cell.length_a   1.000
_cell.length_b   1.000
_cell.length_c   1.000
_cell.angle_alpha   90.00
_cell.angle_beta   90.00
_cell.angle_gamma   90.00
#
_symmetry.space_group_name_H-M   'P 1'
#
loop_
_entity.id
_entity.type
_entity.pdbx_description
1 polymer ?
#
loop_
_entity_poly.entity_id
_entity_poly.type
_entity_poly.pdbx_seq_one_letter_code
_entity_poly.pdbx_strand_id
1 'polypeptide(L)'
;LKVNCHALFWTVKAFLPQMKAQDHGHIVTIASVLGLFSTACVEESLAHELLAEQVEGVKTTLVCPYIVDTGMFEGCKIRFEVEMFLAPLEPQYCVEQAMNAILIDQPLVCIPRLTYLTVLFRALLPWESNVIAYRFMGSDKCMYPFIDTIKPKLSSNHVTEGA
;
A
#
# COMPACT_ATOMS: atom_id res chain seq x y z
N LEU A 1 -10.14 1.56 8.30
CA LEU A 1 -9.39 2.81 8.53
C LEU A 1 -8.66 2.88 9.87
N LYS A 2 -9.23 2.39 10.98
CA LYS A 2 -8.58 2.46 12.31
C LYS A 2 -7.14 1.94 12.34
N VAL A 3 -6.86 0.81 11.71
CA VAL A 3 -5.51 0.22 11.69
C VAL A 3 -4.69 0.83 10.55
N ASN A 4 -5.06 0.56 9.29
CA ASN A 4 -4.23 0.89 8.12
C ASN A 4 -4.09 2.39 7.80
N CYS A 5 -4.76 3.28 8.52
CA CYS A 5 -4.68 4.72 8.29
C CYS A 5 -4.41 5.47 9.61
N HIS A 6 -5.25 5.33 10.64
CA HIS A 6 -5.01 6.08 11.89
C HIS A 6 -3.70 5.67 12.58
N ALA A 7 -3.30 4.40 12.51
CA ALA A 7 -2.04 3.98 13.12
C ALA A 7 -0.83 4.71 12.51
N LEU A 8 -0.86 5.03 11.20
CA LEU A 8 0.20 5.80 10.55
C LEU A 8 0.33 7.18 11.20
N PHE A 9 -0.78 7.90 11.38
CA PHE A 9 -0.79 9.21 12.04
C PHE A 9 -0.29 9.14 13.49
N TRP A 10 -0.71 8.13 14.26
CA TRP A 10 -0.27 7.99 15.65
C TRP A 10 1.23 7.67 15.75
N THR A 11 1.74 6.77 14.90
CA THR A 11 3.15 6.41 14.86
C THR A 11 4.00 7.60 14.44
N VAL A 12 3.63 8.30 13.37
CA VAL A 12 4.34 9.52 12.92
C VAL A 12 4.32 10.56 14.04
N LYS A 13 3.17 10.85 14.65
CA LYS A 13 3.07 11.80 15.76
C LYS A 13 3.97 11.45 16.96
N ALA A 14 4.16 10.16 17.25
CA ALA A 14 4.97 9.70 18.37
C ALA A 14 6.48 9.83 18.10
N PHE A 15 6.94 9.49 16.89
CA PHE A 15 8.37 9.38 16.59
C PHE A 15 8.95 10.58 15.84
N LEU A 16 8.15 11.28 15.04
CA LEU A 16 8.61 12.39 14.21
C LEU A 16 9.28 13.52 15.01
N PRO A 17 8.79 13.94 16.20
CA PRO A 17 9.44 15.02 16.95
C PRO A 17 10.89 14.71 17.32
N GLN A 18 11.19 13.45 17.69
CA GLN A 18 12.56 13.03 18.02
C GLN A 18 13.43 12.91 16.76
N MET A 19 12.88 12.39 15.66
CA MET A 19 13.59 12.32 14.38
C MET A 19 13.98 13.73 13.89
N LYS A 20 13.08 14.71 14.01
CA LYS A 20 13.34 16.12 13.70
C LYS A 20 14.40 16.72 14.62
N ALA A 21 14.33 16.45 15.92
CA ALA A 21 15.30 16.97 16.89
C ALA A 21 16.72 16.44 16.65
N GLN A 22 16.85 15.24 16.09
CA GLN A 22 18.13 14.62 15.72
C GLN A 22 18.54 14.90 14.26
N ASP A 23 17.65 15.53 13.48
CA ASP A 23 17.73 15.63 12.02
C ASP A 23 18.17 14.30 11.39
N HIS A 24 17.54 13.21 11.84
CA HIS A 24 17.86 11.86 11.39
C HIS A 24 16.69 10.93 11.61
N GLY A 25 16.25 10.26 10.55
CA GLY A 25 15.25 9.21 10.64
C GLY A 25 14.74 8.78 9.28
N HIS A 26 13.95 7.72 9.27
CA HIS A 26 13.30 7.22 8.05
C HIS A 26 11.90 6.74 8.39
N ILE A 27 10.89 7.33 7.77
CA ILE A 27 9.50 6.89 7.86
C ILE A 27 9.21 6.05 6.61
N VAL A 28 8.87 4.79 6.82
CA VAL A 28 8.56 3.85 5.73
C VAL A 28 7.09 3.46 5.82
N THR A 29 6.32 3.82 4.80
CA THR A 29 4.90 3.49 4.70
C THR A 29 4.72 2.30 3.77
N ILE A 30 4.30 1.15 4.31
CA ILE A 30 3.93 -0.02 3.52
C ILE A 30 2.44 0.06 3.18
N ALA A 31 2.14 0.19 1.89
CA ALA A 31 0.80 0.36 1.36
C ALA A 31 0.48 -0.74 0.33
N SER A 32 -0.23 -0.37 -0.74
CA SER A 32 -0.55 -1.22 -1.88
C SER A 32 -0.77 -0.36 -3.11
N VAL A 33 -0.48 -0.89 -4.30
CA VAL A 33 -0.81 -0.22 -5.57
C VAL A 33 -2.31 0.02 -5.76
N LEU A 34 -3.17 -0.76 -5.11
CA LEU A 34 -4.62 -0.53 -5.11
C LEU A 34 -5.02 0.63 -4.18
N GLY A 35 -4.25 0.85 -3.11
CA GLY A 35 -4.42 1.95 -2.16
C GLY A 35 -3.66 3.22 -2.54
N LEU A 36 -2.83 3.16 -3.60
CA LEU A 36 -1.91 4.20 -4.03
C LEU A 36 -2.54 5.59 -4.06
N PHE A 37 -3.79 5.70 -4.51
CA PHE A 37 -4.48 6.98 -4.61
C PHE A 37 -4.67 7.69 -3.27
N SER A 38 -4.81 6.91 -2.20
CA SER A 38 -5.04 7.41 -0.84
C SER A 38 -3.74 7.53 -0.06
N THR A 39 -2.86 6.53 -0.17
CA THR A 39 -1.62 6.46 0.61
C THR A 39 -0.56 7.41 0.07
N ALA A 40 -0.54 7.66 -1.25
CA ALA A 40 0.35 8.68 -1.84
C ALA A 40 0.07 10.08 -1.26
N CYS A 41 -1.20 10.47 -1.11
CA CYS A 41 -1.52 11.79 -0.56
C CYS A 41 -1.01 11.98 0.89
N VAL A 42 -1.06 10.93 1.70
CA VAL A 42 -0.57 10.98 3.09
C VAL A 42 0.95 11.13 3.11
N GLU A 43 1.66 10.32 2.31
CA GLU A 43 3.12 10.38 2.23
C GLU A 43 3.59 11.72 1.64
N GLU A 44 2.95 12.18 0.56
CA GLU A 44 3.26 13.46 -0.09
C GLU A 44 3.05 14.64 0.87
N SER A 45 1.99 14.61 1.69
CA SER A 45 1.75 15.64 2.70
C SER A 45 2.83 15.66 3.77
N LEU A 46 3.26 14.48 4.25
CA LEU A 46 4.31 14.37 5.25
C LEU A 46 5.67 14.84 4.69
N ALA A 47 6.03 14.41 3.49
CA ALA A 47 7.25 14.85 2.82
C ALA A 47 7.24 16.37 2.60
N HIS A 48 6.10 16.94 2.21
CA HIS A 48 5.95 18.38 2.04
C HIS A 48 6.14 19.16 3.36
N GLU A 49 5.61 18.65 4.47
CA GLU A 49 5.79 19.25 5.80
C GLU A 49 7.27 19.28 6.21
N LEU A 50 7.98 18.17 6.03
CA LEU A 50 9.42 18.08 6.32
C LEU A 50 10.24 19.10 5.50
N LEU A 51 9.92 19.23 4.21
CA LEU A 51 10.55 20.21 3.33
C LEU A 51 10.25 21.65 3.75
N ALA A 52 9.02 21.95 4.15
CA ALA A 52 8.61 23.28 4.61
C ALA A 52 9.34 23.69 5.91
N GLU A 53 9.65 22.71 6.75
CA GLU A 53 10.40 22.91 8.01
C GLU A 53 11.92 22.80 7.85
N GLN A 54 12.42 22.60 6.62
CA GLN A 54 13.85 22.46 6.30
C GLN A 54 14.54 21.31 7.04
N VAL A 55 13.81 20.21 7.27
CA VAL A 55 14.35 18.99 7.86
C VAL A 55 14.83 18.08 6.74
N GLU A 56 16.15 17.95 6.59
CA GLU A 56 16.75 17.19 5.47
C GLU A 56 17.10 15.75 5.84
N GLY A 57 17.38 15.47 7.12
CA GLY A 57 17.84 14.16 7.56
C GLY A 57 16.73 13.15 7.87
N VAL A 58 15.46 13.57 7.83
CA VAL A 58 14.31 12.68 7.93
C VAL A 58 13.83 12.31 6.53
N LYS A 59 13.99 11.04 6.15
CA LYS A 59 13.59 10.49 4.86
C LYS A 59 12.21 9.84 4.94
N THR A 60 11.54 9.73 3.81
CA THR A 60 10.23 9.08 3.67
C THR A 60 10.25 8.13 2.48
N THR A 61 9.74 6.91 2.64
CA THR A 61 9.63 5.93 1.55
C THR A 61 8.26 5.24 1.57
N LEU A 62 7.52 5.41 0.48
CA LEU A 62 6.27 4.70 0.23
C LEU A 62 6.53 3.42 -0.57
N VAL A 63 6.26 2.28 0.05
CA VAL A 63 6.33 0.96 -0.60
C VAL A 63 4.93 0.55 -1.03
N CYS A 64 4.75 0.37 -2.34
CA CYS A 64 3.49 -0.01 -2.96
C CYS A 64 3.66 -1.34 -3.71
N PRO A 65 3.52 -2.48 -3.02
CA PRO A 65 3.47 -3.77 -3.70
C PRO A 65 2.10 -4.03 -4.31
N TYR A 66 2.11 -4.85 -5.36
CA TYR A 66 0.96 -5.57 -5.87
C TYR A 66 0.63 -6.76 -4.96
N ILE A 67 -0.31 -7.62 -5.35
CA ILE A 67 -0.68 -8.82 -4.61
C ILE A 67 0.59 -9.63 -4.33
N VAL A 68 0.87 -9.85 -3.04
CA VAL A 68 1.99 -10.68 -2.57
C VAL A 68 1.42 -11.99 -2.06
N ASP A 69 2.01 -13.10 -2.50
CA ASP A 69 1.59 -14.45 -2.12
C ASP A 69 2.11 -14.82 -0.72
N THR A 70 1.51 -14.21 0.30
CA THR A 70 1.82 -14.48 1.71
C THR A 70 0.87 -15.50 2.34
N GLY A 71 -0.04 -16.10 1.55
CA GLY A 71 -1.18 -16.89 2.05
C GLY A 71 -2.29 -16.06 2.72
N MET A 72 -2.02 -14.79 3.09
CA MET A 72 -3.00 -13.92 3.77
C MET A 72 -4.19 -13.54 2.89
N PHE A 73 -4.02 -13.53 1.55
CA PHE A 73 -5.04 -13.16 0.57
C PHE A 73 -5.37 -14.31 -0.38
N GLU A 74 -5.23 -15.55 0.07
CA GLU A 74 -5.55 -16.73 -0.72
C GLU A 74 -7.01 -16.66 -1.22
N GLY A 75 -7.20 -16.71 -2.54
CA GLY A 75 -8.50 -16.55 -3.20
C GLY A 75 -8.85 -15.13 -3.66
N CYS A 76 -8.03 -14.11 -3.34
CA CYS A 76 -8.14 -12.80 -3.98
C CYS A 76 -7.85 -12.94 -5.48
N LYS A 77 -8.82 -12.59 -6.32
CA LYS A 77 -8.70 -12.68 -7.79
C LYS A 77 -9.01 -11.34 -8.42
N ILE A 78 -8.08 -10.84 -9.20
CA ILE A 78 -8.34 -9.78 -10.17
C ILE A 78 -8.87 -10.40 -11.47
N ARG A 79 -9.26 -9.57 -12.44
CA ARG A 79 -9.65 -10.09 -13.76
C ARG A 79 -8.55 -10.97 -14.36
N PHE A 80 -8.96 -12.10 -14.92
CA PHE A 80 -8.07 -13.13 -15.49
C PHE A 80 -7.09 -12.55 -16.53
N GLU A 81 -7.56 -11.59 -17.34
CA GLU A 81 -6.73 -10.92 -18.34
C GLU A 81 -5.60 -10.12 -17.72
N VAL A 82 -5.82 -9.52 -16.54
CA VAL A 82 -4.81 -8.73 -15.81
C VAL A 82 -3.89 -9.67 -15.02
N GLU A 83 -4.41 -10.79 -14.50
CA GLU A 83 -3.65 -11.82 -13.79
C GLU A 83 -2.57 -12.46 -14.69
N MET A 84 -2.85 -12.58 -15.99
CA MET A 84 -1.87 -13.04 -16.99
C MET A 84 -0.67 -12.09 -17.15
N PHE A 85 -0.87 -10.78 -16.95
CA PHE A 85 0.20 -9.77 -17.04
C PHE A 85 0.84 -9.44 -15.69
N LEU A 86 0.12 -9.64 -14.58
CA LEU A 86 0.52 -9.32 -13.22
C LEU A 86 0.28 -10.53 -12.31
N ALA A 87 1.23 -11.46 -12.32
CA ALA A 87 1.23 -12.58 -11.40
C ALA A 87 1.46 -12.11 -9.94
N PRO A 88 0.95 -12.86 -8.94
CA PRO A 88 1.28 -12.64 -7.54
C PRO A 88 2.79 -12.63 -7.31
N LEU A 89 3.25 -11.71 -6.45
CA LEU A 89 4.65 -11.55 -6.12
C LEU A 89 5.08 -12.54 -5.04
N GLU A 90 6.28 -13.09 -5.19
CA GLU A 90 6.93 -13.83 -4.11
C GLU A 90 7.28 -12.88 -2.94
N PRO A 91 7.02 -13.27 -1.68
CA PRO A 91 7.31 -12.42 -0.52
C PRO A 91 8.78 -11.98 -0.44
N GLN A 92 9.72 -12.90 -0.66
CA GLN A 92 11.15 -12.64 -0.61
C GLN A 92 11.54 -11.55 -1.63
N TYR A 93 11.07 -11.69 -2.87
CA TYR A 93 11.30 -10.68 -3.90
C TYR A 93 10.74 -9.30 -3.52
N CYS A 94 9.52 -9.27 -2.97
CA CYS A 94 8.91 -8.02 -2.52
C CYS A 94 9.75 -7.34 -1.42
N VAL A 95 10.23 -8.12 -0.44
CA VAL A 95 11.07 -7.61 0.64
C VAL A 95 12.41 -7.11 0.12
N GLU A 96 13.07 -7.83 -0.79
CA GLU A 96 14.33 -7.41 -1.38
C GLU A 96 14.21 -6.07 -2.11
N GLN A 97 13.15 -5.91 -2.93
CA GLN A 97 12.92 -4.65 -3.63
C GLN A 97 12.57 -3.50 -2.67
N ALA A 98 11.75 -3.77 -1.65
CA ALA A 98 11.41 -2.78 -0.64
C ALA A 98 12.64 -2.34 0.17
N MET A 99 13.45 -3.29 0.63
CA MET A 99 14.69 -3.00 1.37
C MET A 99 15.69 -2.23 0.53
N ASN A 100 15.87 -2.60 -0.74
CA ASN A 100 16.73 -1.84 -1.64
C ASN A 100 16.26 -0.38 -1.78
N ALA A 101 14.96 -0.15 -1.96
CA ALA A 101 14.40 1.20 -2.04
C ALA A 101 14.59 2.00 -0.74
N ILE A 102 14.43 1.36 0.42
CA ILE A 102 14.67 1.99 1.73
C ILE A 102 16.15 2.36 1.86
N LEU A 103 17.08 1.47 1.50
CA LEU A 103 18.53 1.71 1.64
C LEU A 103 19.07 2.83 0.72
N ILE A 104 18.36 3.15 -0.35
CA ILE A 104 18.74 4.23 -1.29
C ILE A 104 17.87 5.48 -1.13
N ASP A 105 17.10 5.59 -0.04
CA ASP A 105 16.19 6.70 0.26
C ASP A 105 15.19 7.00 -0.87
N GLN A 106 14.74 5.96 -1.58
CA GLN A 106 13.80 6.13 -2.68
C GLN A 106 12.42 6.51 -2.14
N PRO A 107 11.81 7.64 -2.58
CA PRO A 107 10.56 8.14 -1.99
C PRO A 107 9.33 7.28 -2.34
N LEU A 108 9.35 6.61 -3.49
CA LEU A 108 8.26 5.74 -3.93
C LEU A 108 8.82 4.51 -4.66
N VAL A 109 8.47 3.31 -4.17
CA VAL A 109 8.74 2.04 -4.83
C VAL A 109 7.45 1.29 -5.17
N CYS A 110 7.25 0.97 -6.44
CA CYS A 110 6.12 0.14 -6.90
C CYS A 110 6.61 -1.22 -7.39
N ILE A 111 5.98 -2.30 -6.92
CA ILE A 111 6.41 -3.69 -7.17
C ILE A 111 5.21 -4.47 -7.73
N PRO A 112 5.30 -5.14 -8.90
CA PRO A 112 6.39 -5.08 -9.86
C PRO A 112 6.44 -3.72 -10.55
N ARG A 113 7.57 -3.37 -11.18
CA ARG A 113 7.77 -2.06 -11.82
C ARG A 113 6.70 -1.68 -12.86
N LEU A 114 6.01 -2.64 -13.46
CA LEU A 114 4.89 -2.39 -14.37
C LEU A 114 3.78 -1.55 -13.71
N THR A 115 3.62 -1.67 -12.39
CA THR A 115 2.61 -0.92 -11.64
C THR A 115 2.91 0.57 -11.51
N TYR A 116 4.11 1.06 -11.87
CA TYR A 116 4.34 2.50 -12.03
C TYR A 116 3.45 3.13 -13.11
N LEU A 117 2.94 2.33 -14.06
CA LEU A 117 1.95 2.82 -15.02
C LEU A 117 0.69 3.33 -14.33
N THR A 118 0.29 2.75 -13.18
CA THR A 118 -0.88 3.25 -12.44
C THR A 118 -0.61 4.61 -11.80
N VAL A 119 0.63 4.86 -11.35
CA VAL A 119 1.09 6.18 -10.89
C VAL A 119 1.04 7.18 -12.05
N LEU A 120 1.50 6.78 -13.23
CA LEU A 120 1.49 7.63 -14.42
C LEU A 120 0.06 7.95 -14.88
N PHE A 121 -0.83 6.96 -14.93
CA PHE A 121 -2.24 7.16 -15.27
C PHE A 121 -2.95 8.05 -14.25
N ARG A 122 -2.64 7.91 -12.96
CA ARG A 122 -3.11 8.83 -11.92
C ARG A 122 -2.72 10.28 -12.22
N ALA A 123 -1.47 10.51 -12.63
CA ALA A 123 -0.95 11.85 -12.87
C ALA A 123 -1.46 12.47 -14.19
N LEU A 124 -1.65 11.66 -15.24
CA LEU A 124 -2.00 12.15 -16.58
C LEU A 124 -3.50 12.19 -16.87
N LEU A 125 -4.29 11.28 -16.29
CA LEU A 125 -5.70 11.16 -16.61
C LEU A 125 -6.59 11.87 -15.58
N PRO A 126 -7.74 12.43 -16.00
CA PRO A 126 -8.77 12.91 -15.09
C PRO A 126 -9.23 11.82 -14.12
N TRP A 127 -9.69 12.22 -12.94
CA TRP A 127 -10.17 11.31 -11.89
C TRP A 127 -11.20 10.30 -12.41
N GLU A 128 -12.18 10.77 -13.18
CA GLU A 128 -13.24 9.90 -13.73
C GLU A 128 -12.68 8.76 -14.61
N SER A 129 -11.69 9.07 -15.45
CA SER A 129 -11.02 8.07 -16.30
C SER A 129 -10.25 7.05 -15.48
N ASN A 130 -9.57 7.49 -14.41
CA ASN A 130 -8.90 6.60 -13.47
C ASN A 130 -9.91 5.68 -12.78
N VAL A 131 -11.06 6.18 -12.31
CA VAL A 131 -12.11 5.36 -11.68
C VAL A 131 -12.64 4.30 -12.63
N ILE A 132 -12.89 4.66 -13.89
CA ILE A 132 -13.35 3.71 -14.92
C ILE A 132 -12.29 2.65 -15.19
N ALA A 133 -11.01 3.03 -15.33
CA ALA A 133 -9.91 2.09 -15.51
C ALA A 133 -9.78 1.11 -14.33
N TYR A 134 -9.87 1.62 -13.09
CA TYR A 134 -9.85 0.79 -11.87
C TYR A 134 -10.99 -0.23 -11.84
N ARG A 135 -12.22 0.20 -12.18
CA ARG A 135 -13.38 -0.70 -12.30
C ARG A 135 -13.21 -1.72 -13.42
N PHE A 136 -12.67 -1.29 -14.56
CA PHE A 136 -12.42 -2.18 -15.70
C PHE A 136 -11.38 -3.25 -15.36
N MET A 137 -10.35 -2.95 -14.58
CA MET A 137 -9.37 -3.93 -14.12
C MET A 137 -9.94 -4.90 -13.06
N GLY A 138 -11.14 -4.65 -12.55
CA GLY A 138 -11.78 -5.46 -11.50
C GLY A 138 -11.19 -5.23 -10.11
N SER A 139 -10.41 -4.17 -9.93
CA SER A 139 -9.74 -3.82 -8.66
C SER A 139 -10.73 -3.52 -7.54
N ASP A 140 -11.93 -3.02 -7.85
CA ASP A 140 -13.00 -2.75 -6.87
C ASP A 140 -13.65 -4.02 -6.32
N LYS A 141 -13.58 -5.14 -7.07
CA LYS A 141 -14.19 -6.42 -6.70
C LYS A 141 -13.19 -7.48 -6.26
N CYS A 142 -11.89 -7.19 -6.32
CA CYS A 142 -10.84 -8.19 -6.05
C CYS A 142 -10.94 -8.82 -4.65
N MET A 143 -11.47 -8.08 -3.67
CA MET A 143 -11.64 -8.55 -2.29
C MET A 143 -12.93 -9.36 -2.05
N TYR A 144 -13.89 -9.38 -2.97
CA TYR A 144 -15.16 -10.08 -2.75
C TYR A 144 -15.00 -11.59 -2.58
N PRO A 145 -14.23 -12.31 -3.43
CA PRO A 145 -14.01 -13.75 -3.24
C PRO A 145 -13.36 -14.10 -1.89
N PHE A 146 -12.45 -13.24 -1.41
CA PHE A 146 -11.81 -13.38 -0.10
C PHE A 146 -12.84 -13.22 1.03
N ILE A 147 -13.67 -12.17 0.98
CA ILE A 147 -14.72 -11.93 1.97
C ILE A 147 -15.73 -13.08 1.99
N ASP A 148 -16.11 -13.59 0.82
CA ASP A 148 -17.07 -14.70 0.70
C ASP A 148 -16.49 -16.01 1.23
N THR A 149 -15.17 -16.19 1.17
CA THR A 149 -14.47 -17.36 1.77
C THR A 149 -14.40 -17.26 3.30
N ILE A 150 -14.32 -16.06 3.86
CA ILE A 150 -14.15 -15.81 5.30
C ILE A 150 -15.47 -15.72 6.06
N LYS A 151 -16.51 -15.11 5.46
CA LYS A 151 -17.84 -14.96 6.09
C LYS A 151 -18.38 -16.27 6.70
N PRO A 152 -18.33 -17.42 6.02
CA PRO A 152 -18.81 -18.69 6.58
C PRO A 152 -18.00 -19.14 7.82
N LYS A 153 -16.67 -18.95 7.79
CA LYS A 153 -15.76 -19.35 8.89
C LYS A 153 -15.96 -18.50 10.15
N LEU A 154 -16.24 -17.21 9.98
CA LEU A 154 -16.59 -16.33 11.12
C LEU A 154 -17.96 -16.66 11.70
N SER A 155 -18.94 -17.03 10.85
CA SER A 155 -20.26 -17.44 11.32
C SER A 155 -20.27 -18.79 12.04
N SER A 156 -19.39 -19.75 11.67
CA SER A 156 -19.31 -21.03 12.38
C SER A 156 -18.59 -20.93 13.73
N ASN A 157 -17.56 -20.10 13.84
CA ASN A 157 -16.80 -19.92 15.08
C ASN A 157 -17.63 -19.25 16.18
N HIS A 158 -18.60 -18.41 15.82
CA HIS A 158 -19.53 -17.82 16.79
C HIS A 158 -20.54 -18.82 17.38
N VAL A 159 -20.78 -19.96 16.72
CA VAL A 159 -21.67 -21.02 17.23
C VAL A 159 -20.93 -21.95 18.20
N THR A 160 -19.60 -22.08 18.08
CA THR A 160 -18.79 -23.01 18.90
C THR A 160 -18.23 -22.40 20.18
N GLU A 161 -18.14 -21.07 20.32
CA GLU A 161 -17.71 -20.40 21.57
C GLU A 161 -18.86 -20.10 22.54
N GLY A 162 -20.09 -20.51 22.20
CA GLY A 162 -21.29 -20.31 23.01
C GLY A 162 -21.88 -21.59 23.63
N ALA A 163 -21.11 -22.68 23.71
CA ALA A 163 -21.53 -23.95 24.33
C ALA A 163 -20.67 -24.30 25.55
#